data_AF-A0A7V1M6P7-F1
#
_entry.id   AF-A0A7V1M6P7-F1
#
_cell.length_a   1.000
_cell.length_b   1.000
_cell.length_c   1.000
_cell.angle_alpha   90.00
_cell.angle_beta   90.00
_cell.angle_gamma   90.00
#
_symmetry.space_group_name_H-M   'P 1'
#
loop_
_entity.id
_entity.type
_entity.pdbx_description
1 polymer ?
#
loop_
_entity_poly.entity_id
_entity_poly.type
_entity_poly.pdbx_seq_one_letter_code
_entity_poly.pdbx_strand_id
1 'polypeptide(L)'
;MSSHETLTELVEVLIDKTRDKRLMWEPVGESDTYATVIDGSYTLRVYRDDDEVCLVLREMHSPEAITLFAHNQIDHERLELLHRVVRENALRYDEKIAQVVEILKAL
;
A
#
# COMPACT_ATOMS: atom_id res chain seq x y z
N MET A 1 -11.86 -22.88 4.92
CA MET A 1 -11.68 -21.42 4.90
C MET A 1 -12.50 -20.86 3.76
N SER A 2 -13.34 -19.89 4.06
CA SER A 2 -14.05 -19.11 3.05
C SER A 2 -13.11 -18.06 2.44
N SER A 3 -13.36 -17.63 1.20
CA SER A 3 -12.56 -16.57 0.56
C SER A 3 -12.53 -15.29 1.39
N HIS A 4 -13.57 -14.98 2.15
CA HIS A 4 -13.65 -13.80 3.02
C HIS A 4 -12.67 -13.84 4.20
N GLU A 5 -12.47 -15.02 4.81
CA GLU A 5 -11.49 -15.21 5.90
C GLU A 5 -10.06 -14.98 5.38
N THR A 6 -9.75 -15.51 4.19
CA THR A 6 -8.43 -15.35 3.57
C THR A 6 -8.10 -13.89 3.25
N LEU A 7 -9.07 -13.10 2.77
CA LEU A 7 -8.83 -11.69 2.42
C LEU A 7 -8.70 -10.82 3.68
N THR A 8 -9.41 -11.17 4.74
CA THR A 8 -9.27 -10.55 6.06
C THR A 8 -7.87 -10.75 6.63
N GLU A 9 -7.39 -12.01 6.66
CA GLU A 9 -6.04 -12.35 7.13
C GLU A 9 -4.96 -11.63 6.31
N LEU A 10 -5.15 -11.51 5.00
CA LEU A 10 -4.23 -10.76 4.15
C LEU A 10 -4.11 -9.30 4.58
N VAL A 11 -5.22 -8.61 4.84
CA VAL A 11 -5.18 -7.19 5.26
C VAL A 11 -4.49 -7.02 6.61
N GLU A 12 -4.72 -7.92 7.55
CA GLU A 12 -4.03 -7.90 8.85
C GLU A 12 -2.52 -8.07 8.68
N VAL A 13 -2.08 -9.03 7.85
CA VAL A 13 -0.67 -9.22 7.51
C VAL A 13 -0.06 -7.97 6.85
N LEU A 14 -0.80 -7.29 5.98
CA LEU A 14 -0.33 -6.06 5.34
C LEU A 14 -0.17 -4.93 6.36
N ILE A 15 -1.11 -4.77 7.29
CA ILE A 15 -1.02 -3.78 8.37
C ILE A 15 0.22 -4.04 9.22
N ASP A 16 0.41 -5.27 9.69
CA ASP A 16 1.54 -5.64 10.55
C ASP A 16 2.87 -5.43 9.85
N LYS A 17 3.01 -5.90 8.59
CA LYS A 17 4.23 -5.68 7.80
C LYS A 17 4.51 -4.21 7.52
N THR A 18 3.47 -3.39 7.39
CA THR A 18 3.62 -1.93 7.18
C THR A 18 4.12 -1.25 8.45
N ARG A 19 3.54 -1.58 9.61
CA ARG A 19 4.00 -1.07 10.92
C ARG A 19 5.44 -1.48 11.23
N ASP A 20 5.79 -2.72 10.88
CA ASP A 20 7.15 -3.26 11.03
C ASP A 20 8.15 -2.70 9.99
N LYS A 21 7.71 -1.81 9.09
CA LYS A 21 8.52 -1.26 7.98
C LYS A 21 9.13 -2.35 7.08
N ARG A 22 8.45 -3.50 6.98
CA ARG A 22 8.80 -4.61 6.07
C ARG A 22 8.13 -4.47 4.70
N LEU A 23 7.08 -3.67 4.62
CA LEU A 23 6.50 -3.19 3.36
C LEU A 23 6.70 -1.68 3.27
N MET A 24 7.41 -1.26 2.22
CA MET A 24 7.76 0.13 2.00
C MET A 24 6.78 0.73 1.00
N TRP A 25 5.89 1.57 1.51
CA TRP A 25 4.89 2.24 0.69
C TRP A 25 5.42 3.58 0.19
N GLU A 26 5.11 3.90 -1.05
CA GLU A 26 5.47 5.15 -1.69
C GLU A 26 4.21 5.84 -2.20
N PRO A 27 4.09 7.17 -2.02
CA PRO A 27 2.99 7.91 -2.63
C PRO A 27 3.13 7.88 -4.16
N VAL A 28 2.04 7.61 -4.88
CA VAL A 28 2.04 7.54 -6.35
C VAL A 28 0.84 8.24 -6.97
N GLY A 29 1.08 9.13 -7.93
CA GLY A 29 0.01 9.82 -8.66
C GLY A 29 -0.77 10.84 -7.81
N GLU A 30 -2.05 10.58 -7.60
CA GLU A 30 -3.01 11.47 -6.91
C GLU A 30 -2.80 11.51 -5.38
N SER A 31 -3.43 12.49 -4.73
CA SER A 31 -3.48 12.57 -3.27
C SER A 31 -4.07 11.29 -2.68
N ASP A 32 -3.53 10.82 -1.56
CA ASP A 32 -3.99 9.61 -0.85
C ASP A 32 -3.94 8.30 -1.67
N THR A 33 -2.99 8.21 -2.60
CA THR A 33 -2.62 6.95 -3.25
C THR A 33 -1.22 6.52 -2.83
N TYR A 34 -1.09 5.23 -2.49
CA TYR A 34 0.18 4.62 -2.11
C TYR A 34 0.38 3.26 -2.78
N ALA A 35 1.62 2.93 -3.12
CA ALA A 35 1.97 1.64 -3.69
C ALA A 35 3.22 1.02 -3.05
N THR A 36 3.27 -0.31 -3.02
CA THR A 36 4.47 -1.10 -2.68
C THR A 36 4.65 -2.21 -3.71
N VAL A 37 5.90 -2.60 -3.94
CA VAL A 37 6.23 -3.76 -4.77
C VAL A 37 6.26 -5.02 -3.89
N ILE A 38 5.69 -6.12 -4.38
CA ILE A 38 5.70 -7.44 -3.75
C ILE A 38 6.46 -8.39 -4.68
N ASP A 39 7.53 -9.00 -4.15
CA ASP A 39 8.33 -10.04 -4.81
C ASP A 39 8.84 -9.67 -6.22
N GLY A 40 9.04 -8.37 -6.47
CA GLY A 40 9.54 -7.86 -7.76
C GLY A 40 8.64 -8.13 -8.98
N SER A 41 7.43 -8.66 -8.76
CA SER A 41 6.54 -9.12 -9.83
C SER A 41 5.14 -8.51 -9.72
N TYR A 42 4.76 -8.05 -8.53
CA TYR A 42 3.46 -7.45 -8.27
C TYR A 42 3.60 -6.08 -7.62
N THR A 43 2.58 -5.25 -7.79
CA THR A 43 2.39 -3.97 -7.10
C THR A 43 1.10 -4.04 -6.32
N LEU A 44 1.14 -3.70 -5.06
CA LEU A 44 -0.04 -3.52 -4.23
C LEU A 44 -0.27 -2.02 -4.09
N ARG A 45 -1.47 -1.55 -4.43
CA ARG A 45 -1.87 -0.15 -4.36
C ARG A 45 -3.05 0.00 -3.40
N VAL A 46 -2.96 0.98 -2.52
CA VAL A 46 -4.07 1.45 -1.68
C VAL A 46 -4.39 2.87 -2.12
N TYR A 47 -5.66 3.16 -2.39
CA TYR A 47 -6.12 4.49 -2.75
C TYR A 47 -7.54 4.73 -2.27
N ARG A 48 -7.94 6.00 -2.21
CA ARG A 48 -9.33 6.38 -2.00
C ARG A 48 -9.98 6.69 -3.35
N ASP A 49 -11.16 6.14 -3.58
CA ASP A 49 -12.05 6.45 -4.71
C ASP A 49 -13.38 6.95 -4.13
N ASP A 50 -13.73 8.21 -4.40
CA ASP A 50 -14.79 8.93 -3.70
C ASP A 50 -14.68 8.80 -2.16
N ASP A 51 -15.57 8.01 -1.54
CA ASP A 51 -15.64 7.79 -0.09
C ASP A 51 -15.11 6.41 0.35
N GLU A 52 -14.63 5.58 -0.58
CA GLU A 52 -14.22 4.20 -0.30
C GLU A 52 -12.71 4.00 -0.45
N VAL A 53 -12.14 3.19 0.44
CA VAL A 53 -10.75 2.74 0.33
C VAL A 53 -10.67 1.47 -0.50
N CYS A 54 -9.81 1.50 -1.50
CA CYS A 54 -9.59 0.43 -2.45
C CYS A 54 -8.20 -0.18 -2.23
N LEU A 55 -8.13 -1.51 -2.29
CA LEU A 55 -6.88 -2.27 -2.34
C LEU A 55 -6.80 -2.96 -3.70
N VAL A 56 -5.67 -2.87 -4.40
CA VAL A 56 -5.51 -3.49 -5.72
C VAL A 56 -4.13 -4.12 -5.82
N LEU A 57 -4.06 -5.40 -6.20
CA LEU A 57 -2.80 -6.07 -6.53
C LEU A 57 -2.67 -6.21 -8.05
N ARG A 58 -1.68 -5.57 -8.66
CA ARG A 58 -1.44 -5.67 -10.09
C ARG A 58 -0.10 -6.36 -10.37
N GLU A 59 -0.09 -7.33 -11.26
CA GLU A 59 1.14 -7.89 -11.82
C GLU A 59 1.83 -6.87 -12.74
N MET A 60 3.13 -6.62 -12.53
CA MET A 60 3.85 -5.52 -13.20
C MET A 60 4.10 -5.76 -14.69
N HIS A 61 4.23 -7.02 -15.10
CA HIS A 61 4.51 -7.41 -16.49
C HIS A 61 3.26 -7.86 -17.25
N SER A 62 2.10 -7.86 -16.60
CA SER A 62 0.84 -8.19 -17.25
C SER A 62 0.17 -6.92 -17.78
N PRO A 63 -0.25 -6.90 -19.06
CA PRO A 63 -1.11 -5.84 -19.57
C PRO A 63 -2.50 -5.86 -18.90
N GLU A 64 -2.91 -7.00 -18.33
CA GLU A 64 -4.17 -7.18 -17.63
C GLU A 64 -3.98 -6.89 -16.13
N ALA A 65 -4.58 -5.80 -15.65
CA ALA A 65 -4.64 -5.53 -14.22
C ALA A 65 -5.63 -6.51 -13.58
N ILE A 66 -5.12 -7.50 -12.84
CA ILE A 66 -5.97 -8.31 -11.97
C ILE A 66 -6.41 -7.42 -10.81
N THR A 67 -7.62 -6.86 -10.85
CA THR A 67 -8.14 -6.13 -9.69
C THR A 67 -8.51 -7.16 -8.62
N LEU A 68 -7.63 -7.39 -7.64
CA LEU A 68 -7.91 -8.37 -6.59
C LEU A 68 -9.08 -7.98 -5.67
N PHE A 69 -9.46 -6.70 -5.59
CA PHE A 69 -10.51 -6.27 -4.67
C PHE A 69 -11.39 -5.19 -5.30
N ALA A 70 -12.58 -5.61 -5.71
CA ALA A 70 -13.71 -4.70 -5.83
C ALA A 70 -14.47 -4.76 -4.50
N HIS A 71 -14.73 -3.57 -3.96
CA HIS A 71 -15.74 -3.19 -2.97
C HIS A 71 -16.73 -4.34 -2.68
N ASN A 72 -16.88 -4.73 -1.40
CA ASN A 72 -17.79 -5.75 -0.82
C ASN A 72 -17.16 -7.08 -0.35
N GLN A 73 -15.86 -7.32 -0.52
CA GLN A 73 -15.23 -8.60 -0.09
C GLN A 73 -14.39 -8.52 1.18
N ILE A 74 -14.00 -7.31 1.59
CA ILE A 74 -13.23 -7.04 2.79
C ILE A 74 -14.04 -6.06 3.64
N ASP A 75 -13.96 -6.22 4.95
CA ASP A 75 -14.51 -5.26 5.91
C ASP A 75 -13.96 -3.84 5.71
N HIS A 76 -14.86 -2.87 5.65
CA HIS A 76 -14.55 -1.47 5.40
C HIS A 76 -13.63 -0.88 6.48
N GLU A 77 -13.87 -1.22 7.76
CA GLU A 77 -13.08 -0.69 8.87
C GLU A 77 -11.61 -1.13 8.78
N ARG A 78 -11.37 -2.38 8.36
CA ARG A 78 -10.01 -2.90 8.12
C ARG A 78 -9.31 -2.21 6.96
N LEU A 79 -10.00 -1.91 5.86
CA LEU A 79 -9.41 -1.18 4.74
C LEU A 79 -9.06 0.27 5.13
N GLU A 80 -9.95 0.94 5.86
CA GLU A 80 -9.68 2.28 6.41
C GLU A 80 -8.47 2.28 7.36
N LEU A 81 -8.36 1.25 8.21
CA LEU A 81 -7.19 1.07 9.08
C LEU A 81 -5.90 0.87 8.27
N LEU A 82 -5.93 0.02 7.25
CA LEU A 82 -4.78 -0.19 6.36
C LEU A 82 -4.36 1.13 5.70
N HIS A 83 -5.30 1.87 5.11
CA HIS A 83 -4.99 3.13 4.46
C HIS A 83 -4.36 4.15 5.41
N ARG A 84 -4.88 4.27 6.64
CA ARG A 84 -4.28 5.12 7.68
C ARG A 84 -2.86 4.72 8.01
N VAL A 85 -2.62 3.43 8.28
CA VAL A 85 -1.30 2.89 8.61
C VAL A 85 -0.32 3.12 7.46
N VAL A 86 -0.75 2.90 6.22
CA VAL A 86 0.04 3.17 5.03
C VAL A 86 0.40 4.65 4.94
N ARG A 87 -0.56 5.57 5.05
CA ARG A 87 -0.31 7.01 5.03
C ARG A 87 0.66 7.49 6.12
N GLU A 88 0.58 6.90 7.30
CA GLU A 88 1.45 7.23 8.43
C GLU A 88 2.88 6.69 8.28
N ASN A 89 3.07 5.61 7.51
CA ASN A 89 4.36 4.93 7.36
C ASN A 89 4.96 5.03 5.94
N ALA A 90 4.24 5.62 4.99
CA ALA A 90 4.70 5.81 3.64
C ALA A 90 5.94 6.70 3.62
N LEU A 91 6.90 6.32 2.79
CA LEU A 91 8.13 7.08 2.57
C LEU A 91 7.77 8.44 1.98
N ARG A 92 7.87 9.49 2.79
CA ARG A 92 7.69 10.84 2.29
C ARG A 92 8.94 11.22 1.51
N TYR A 93 8.76 11.65 0.26
CA TYR A 93 9.87 12.08 -0.61
C TYR A 93 10.75 13.13 0.06
N ASP A 94 10.16 14.02 0.86
CA ASP A 94 10.88 15.05 1.60
C ASP A 94 11.86 14.47 2.64
N GLU A 95 11.53 13.35 3.28
CA GLU A 95 12.40 12.67 4.25
C GLU A 95 13.58 11.98 3.54
N LYS A 96 13.32 11.38 2.36
CA LYS A 96 14.39 10.82 1.51
C LYS A 96 15.33 11.92 0.99
N ILE A 97 14.77 13.03 0.50
CA ILE A 97 15.55 14.17 0.01
C ILE A 97 16.34 14.79 1.16
N ALA A 98 15.75 14.99 2.33
CA ALA A 98 16.45 15.50 3.50
C ALA A 98 17.64 14.61 3.90
N GLN A 99 17.47 13.28 3.95
CA GLN A 99 18.58 12.35 4.21
C GLN A 99 19.67 12.44 3.14
N VAL A 100 19.31 12.46 1.86
CA VAL A 100 20.30 12.60 0.78
C VAL A 100 21.04 13.94 0.90
N VAL A 101 20.34 15.02 1.20
CA VAL A 101 20.94 16.35 1.41
C VAL A 101 21.89 16.34 2.61
N GLU A 102 21.56 15.68 3.71
CA GLU A 102 22.49 15.54 4.85
C GLU A 102 23.74 14.74 4.49
N ILE A 103 23.60 13.64 3.76
CA ILE A 103 24.74 12.85 3.26
C ILE A 103 25.63 13.71 2.35
N LEU A 104 25.03 14.45 1.42
CA LEU A 104 25.78 15.33 0.51
C LEU A 104 26.47 16.49 1.23
N LYS A 105 25.92 16.99 2.33
CA LYS A 105 26.55 18.03 3.17
C LYS A 105 27.72 17.51 4.01
N ALA A 106 27.80 16.20 4.25
CA ALA A 106 28.84 15.56 5.04
C ALA A 106 30.05 15.12 4.19
N LEU A 107 30.00 15.31 2.87
CA LEU A 107 31.10 15.12 1.91
C LEU A 107 31.90 16.41 1.73
#